data_AF-A0A238XTI5-F1
#
_entry.id   AF-A0A238XTI5-F1
#
_cell.length_a   1.000
_cell.length_b   1.000
_cell.length_c   1.000
_cell.angle_alpha   90.00
_cell.angle_beta   90.00
_cell.angle_gamma   90.00
#
_symmetry.space_group_name_H-M   'P 1'
#
loop_
_entity.id
_entity.type
_entity.pdbx_description
1 polymer ?
#
loop_
_entity_poly.entity_id
_entity_poly.type
_entity_poly.pdbx_seq_one_letter_code
_entity_poly.pdbx_strand_id
1 'polypeptide(L)'
;MTLGRREQRFVHRVVVLITVAVVMGIGVVVVKESGEIRKLIEPSFARDLLLLFAPLAGLAMTGYTLASKTFSSGGLLAEFVALVGSYSLFMAVALPSFFKRELASGEACRFWQLSCEETLSVRDNRITLLFVILALILVSVALYRARVIRAV
;
A
#
# COMPACT_ATOMS: atom_id res chain seq x y z
N MET A 1 29.13 -6.75 10.34
CA MET A 1 28.65 -5.57 11.08
C MET A 1 27.43 -5.98 11.89
N THR A 2 27.50 -5.94 13.22
CA THR A 2 26.34 -6.20 14.08
C THR A 2 25.55 -4.91 14.26
N LEU A 3 24.29 -4.87 13.80
CA LEU A 3 23.40 -3.74 14.03
C LEU A 3 23.20 -3.51 15.54
N GLY A 4 23.18 -2.26 15.97
CA GLY A 4 22.81 -1.90 17.33
C GLY A 4 21.34 -2.25 17.62
N ARG A 5 20.99 -2.55 18.88
CA ARG A 5 19.60 -2.84 19.30
C ARG A 5 18.58 -1.78 18.84
N ARG A 6 19.00 -0.51 18.72
CA ARG A 6 18.17 0.60 18.23
C ARG A 6 17.86 0.48 16.74
N GLU A 7 18.87 0.14 15.93
CA GLU A 7 18.76 -0.04 14.49
C GLU A 7 17.89 -1.26 14.16
N GLN A 8 18.08 -2.37 14.89
CA GLN A 8 17.25 -3.57 14.74
C GLN A 8 15.76 -3.27 15.01
N ARG A 9 15.46 -2.50 16.07
CA ARG A 9 14.07 -2.10 16.38
C ARG A 9 13.48 -1.21 15.29
N PHE A 10 14.26 -0.31 14.70
CA PHE A 10 13.81 0.53 13.60
C PHE A 10 13.48 -0.31 12.35
N VAL A 11 14.40 -1.19 11.94
CA VAL A 11 14.18 -2.11 10.80
C VAL A 11 12.93 -2.95 11.02
N HIS A 12 12.77 -3.53 12.21
CA HIS A 12 11.57 -4.31 12.55
C HIS A 12 10.28 -3.50 12.36
N ARG A 13 10.26 -2.23 12.75
CA ARG A 13 9.08 -1.36 12.56
C ARG A 13 8.81 -1.06 11.10
N VAL A 14 9.85 -0.78 10.32
CA VAL A 14 9.72 -0.54 8.88
C VAL A 14 9.14 -1.78 8.20
N VAL A 15 9.63 -2.98 8.56
CA VAL A 15 9.09 -4.25 8.05
C VAL A 15 7.61 -4.41 8.42
N VAL A 16 7.25 -4.18 9.69
CA VAL A 16 5.84 -4.25 10.13
C VAL A 16 4.96 -3.26 9.35
N LEU A 17 5.39 -2.02 9.16
CA LEU A 17 4.63 -1.02 8.40
C LEU A 17 4.44 -1.44 6.94
N ILE A 18 5.48 -1.97 6.30
CA ILE A 18 5.40 -2.48 4.92
C ILE A 18 4.43 -3.66 4.85
N THR A 19 4.56 -4.64 5.75
CA THR A 19 3.67 -5.82 5.77
C THR A 19 2.21 -5.41 5.97
N VAL A 20 1.94 -4.52 6.93
CA VAL A 20 0.59 -3.99 7.19
C VAL A 20 0.05 -3.25 5.96
N ALA A 21 0.87 -2.40 5.32
CA ALA A 21 0.48 -1.67 4.12
C ALA A 21 0.10 -2.60 2.95
N VAL A 22 0.87 -3.66 2.73
CA VAL A 22 0.58 -4.66 1.68
C VAL A 22 -0.69 -5.44 2.00
N VAL A 23 -0.83 -5.95 3.23
CA VAL A 23 -2.01 -6.72 3.65
C VAL A 23 -3.27 -5.87 3.54
N MET A 24 -3.23 -4.61 3.99
CA MET A 24 -4.34 -3.68 3.84
C MET A 24 -4.65 -3.39 2.36
N GLY A 25 -3.63 -3.18 1.54
CA GLY A 25 -3.81 -2.97 0.10
C GLY A 25 -4.48 -4.15 -0.60
N ILE A 26 -4.03 -5.39 -0.32
CA ILE A 26 -4.66 -6.60 -0.83
C ILE A 26 -6.11 -6.72 -0.31
N GLY A 27 -6.33 -6.43 0.97
CA GLY A 27 -7.66 -6.42 1.57
C GLY A 27 -8.63 -5.50 0.82
N VAL A 28 -8.22 -4.27 0.51
CA VAL A 28 -9.02 -3.33 -0.29
C VAL A 28 -9.34 -3.89 -1.67
N VAL A 29 -8.35 -4.48 -2.34
CA VAL A 29 -8.55 -5.09 -3.68
C VAL A 29 -9.57 -6.22 -3.60
N VAL A 30 -9.42 -7.14 -2.66
CA VAL A 30 -10.34 -8.28 -2.46
C VAL A 30 -11.75 -7.78 -2.14
N VAL A 31 -11.86 -6.82 -1.22
CA VAL A 31 -13.15 -6.23 -0.85
C VAL A 31 -13.83 -5.56 -2.04
N LYS A 32 -13.07 -4.82 -2.86
CA LYS A 32 -13.60 -4.14 -4.05
C LYS A 32 -14.00 -5.13 -5.16
N GLU A 33 -13.18 -6.15 -5.41
CA GLU A 33 -13.40 -7.14 -6.47
C GLU A 33 -14.46 -8.19 -6.12
N SER A 34 -14.64 -8.52 -4.84
CA SER A 34 -15.66 -9.47 -4.38
C SER A 34 -17.09 -9.04 -4.68
N GLY A 35 -17.33 -7.73 -4.89
CA GLY A 35 -18.67 -7.19 -5.13
C GLY A 35 -19.65 -7.31 -3.95
N GLU A 36 -19.24 -7.93 -2.83
CA GLU A 36 -20.07 -8.11 -1.64
C GLU A 36 -20.54 -6.79 -1.04
N ILE A 37 -19.67 -5.77 -1.08
CA ILE A 37 -20.02 -4.42 -0.61
C ILE A 37 -21.12 -3.76 -1.46
N ARG A 38 -21.29 -4.16 -2.73
CA ARG A 38 -22.37 -3.63 -3.57
C ARG A 38 -23.75 -4.02 -3.05
N LYS A 39 -23.85 -5.09 -2.25
CA LYS A 39 -25.10 -5.53 -1.62
C LYS A 39 -25.49 -4.67 -0.41
N LEU A 40 -24.50 -4.05 0.23
CA LEU A 40 -24.69 -3.24 1.43
C LEU A 40 -24.81 -1.74 1.12
N ILE A 41 -24.05 -1.26 0.12
CA ILE A 41 -23.97 0.17 -0.23
C ILE A 41 -23.90 0.29 -1.75
N GLU A 42 -24.77 1.11 -2.34
CA GLU A 42 -24.75 1.43 -3.77
C GLU A 42 -23.37 1.94 -4.24
N PRO A 43 -22.98 1.66 -5.50
CA PRO A 43 -21.75 2.17 -6.06
C PRO A 43 -21.78 3.71 -6.10
N SER A 44 -21.02 4.33 -5.19
CA SER A 44 -20.84 5.78 -5.11
C SER A 44 -19.37 6.13 -4.96
N PHE A 45 -18.99 7.32 -5.44
CA PHE A 45 -17.63 7.84 -5.30
C PHE A 45 -17.21 7.94 -3.82
N ALA A 46 -18.14 8.28 -2.93
CA ALA A 46 -17.90 8.36 -1.49
C ALA A 46 -17.51 7.00 -0.88
N ARG A 47 -18.15 5.91 -1.32
CA ARG A 47 -17.81 4.54 -0.87
C ARG A 47 -16.40 4.15 -1.27
N ASP A 48 -16.02 4.46 -2.50
CA ASP A 48 -14.68 4.15 -3.01
C ASP A 48 -13.60 4.97 -2.29
N LEU A 49 -13.88 6.24 -1.97
CA LEU A 49 -13.02 7.05 -1.11
C LEU A 49 -12.91 6.49 0.31
N LEU A 50 -14.03 6.06 0.92
CA LEU A 50 -14.02 5.47 2.27
C LEU A 50 -13.19 4.18 2.33
N LEU A 51 -13.30 3.33 1.32
CA LEU A 51 -12.50 2.11 1.19
C LEU A 51 -11.01 2.40 1.05
N LEU A 52 -10.64 3.55 0.47
CA LEU A 52 -9.26 3.99 0.38
C LEU A 52 -8.77 4.66 1.67
N PHE A 53 -9.59 5.49 2.32
CA PHE A 53 -9.20 6.27 3.50
C PHE A 53 -9.19 5.47 4.80
N ALA A 54 -10.06 4.47 4.98
CA ALA A 54 -10.09 3.68 6.21
C ALA A 54 -8.76 2.95 6.48
N PRO A 55 -8.14 2.26 5.50
CA PRO A 55 -6.81 1.69 5.66
C PRO A 55 -5.71 2.74 5.85
N LEU A 56 -5.84 3.94 5.25
CA LEU A 56 -4.88 5.03 5.48
C LEU A 56 -4.89 5.47 6.95
N ALA A 57 -6.07 5.62 7.55
CA ALA A 57 -6.19 5.92 8.98
C ALA A 57 -5.62 4.78 9.85
N GLY A 58 -5.87 3.52 9.46
CA GLY A 58 -5.29 2.36 10.13
C GLY A 58 -3.76 2.39 10.12
N LEU A 59 -3.16 2.61 8.95
CA LEU A 59 -1.72 2.77 8.78
C LEU A 59 -1.15 3.91 9.63
N ALA A 60 -1.83 5.07 9.67
CA ALA A 60 -1.45 6.21 10.50
C ALA A 60 -1.39 5.85 11.98
N MET A 61 -2.41 5.15 12.49
CA MET A 61 -2.46 4.71 13.89
C MET A 61 -1.37 3.70 14.23
N THR A 62 -1.09 2.74 13.34
CA THR A 62 0.06 1.83 13.52
C THR A 62 1.38 2.59 13.54
N GLY A 63 1.58 3.54 12.62
CA GLY A 63 2.77 4.38 12.58
C GLY A 63 2.97 5.18 13.86
N TYR A 64 1.92 5.85 14.34
CA TYR A 64 1.94 6.61 15.59
C TYR A 64 2.25 5.73 16.80
N THR A 65 1.61 4.55 16.88
CA THR A 65 1.81 3.60 17.98
C THR A 65 3.24 3.08 18.03
N LEU A 66 3.85 2.84 16.87
CA LEU A 66 5.26 2.43 16.77
C LEU A 66 6.19 3.59 17.11
N ALA A 67 5.91 4.81 16.62
CA ALA A 67 6.75 6.00 16.80
C ALA A 67 6.79 6.54 18.25
N SER A 68 5.67 6.46 18.97
CA SER A 68 5.57 6.90 20.38
C SER A 68 6.61 6.25 21.32
N LYS A 69 7.21 5.13 20.92
CA LYS A 69 8.21 4.37 21.70
C LYS A 69 9.67 4.79 21.44
N THR A 70 9.93 5.85 20.67
CA THR A 70 11.29 6.28 20.22
C THR A 70 11.40 7.80 20.18
N PHE A 71 11.32 8.45 21.34
CA PHE A 71 11.54 9.90 21.43
C PHE A 71 13.03 10.27 21.21
N SER A 72 13.38 10.52 19.95
CA SER A 72 14.61 11.20 19.53
C SER A 72 14.30 11.96 18.24
N SER A 73 14.57 13.26 18.21
CA SER A 73 14.19 14.17 17.11
C SER A 73 14.70 13.73 15.72
N GLY A 74 15.91 13.18 15.64
CA GLY A 74 16.45 12.61 14.40
C GLY A 74 15.79 11.30 13.95
N GLY A 75 15.19 10.55 14.89
CA GLY A 75 14.44 9.33 14.59
C GLY A 75 13.04 9.60 14.03
N LEU A 76 12.39 10.68 14.48
CA LEU A 76 11.05 11.06 14.02
C LEU A 76 10.99 11.34 12.51
N LEU A 77 12.00 12.01 11.96
CA LEU A 77 12.06 12.26 10.51
C LEU A 77 12.18 10.95 9.73
N ALA A 78 13.05 10.03 10.18
CA ALA A 78 13.21 8.72 9.53
C ALA A 78 11.94 7.87 9.63
N GLU A 79 11.24 7.93 10.76
CA GLU A 79 9.96 7.25 10.96
C GLU A 79 8.85 7.84 10.08
N PHE A 80 8.79 9.16 9.95
CA PHE A 80 7.85 9.81 9.04
C PHE A 80 8.12 9.41 7.58
N VAL A 81 9.37 9.42 7.13
CA VAL A 81 9.73 9.00 5.77
C VAL A 81 9.39 7.52 5.53
N ALA A 82 9.63 6.65 6.51
CA ALA A 82 9.23 5.24 6.42
C ALA A 82 7.71 5.07 6.32
N LEU A 83 6.94 5.85 7.07
CA LEU A 83 5.48 5.85 7.00
C LEU A 83 4.99 6.30 5.61
N VAL A 84 5.53 7.39 5.05
CA VAL A 84 5.21 7.84 3.68
C VAL A 84 5.59 6.79 2.63
N GLY A 85 6.72 6.09 2.82
CA GLY A 85 7.10 4.95 1.98
C GLY A 85 6.08 3.82 2.02
N SER A 86 5.60 3.46 3.23
CA SER A 86 4.56 2.43 3.39
C SER A 86 3.23 2.83 2.75
N TYR A 87 2.84 4.11 2.81
CA TYR A 87 1.66 4.62 2.10
C TYR A 87 1.80 4.52 0.59
N SER A 88 2.97 4.85 0.06
CA SER A 88 3.22 4.71 -1.38
C SER A 88 3.06 3.27 -1.82
N LEU A 89 3.51 2.32 -1.00
CA LEU A 89 3.39 0.88 -1.24
C LEU A 89 1.93 0.40 -1.15
N PHE A 90 1.17 0.88 -0.17
CA PHE A 90 -0.29 0.67 -0.10
C PHE A 90 -0.99 1.17 -1.37
N MET A 91 -0.67 2.40 -1.81
CA MET A 91 -1.22 2.98 -3.03
C MET A 91 -0.84 2.15 -4.26
N ALA A 92 0.39 1.66 -4.37
CA ALA A 92 0.80 0.78 -5.47
C ALA A 92 -0.13 -0.43 -5.64
N VAL A 93 -0.60 -1.01 -4.52
CA VAL A 93 -1.47 -2.19 -4.53
C VAL A 93 -2.94 -1.80 -4.73
N ALA A 94 -3.42 -0.80 -4.01
CA ALA A 94 -4.84 -0.44 -3.98
C ALA A 94 -5.28 0.35 -5.21
N LEU A 95 -4.53 1.37 -5.62
CA LEU A 95 -4.90 2.35 -6.66
C LEU A 95 -5.29 1.71 -8.00
N PRO A 96 -4.56 0.68 -8.52
CA PRO A 96 -4.91 0.06 -9.80
C PRO A 96 -6.34 -0.48 -9.83
N SER A 97 -6.89 -0.95 -8.70
CA SER A 97 -8.27 -1.44 -8.63
C SER A 97 -9.32 -0.32 -8.77
N PHE A 98 -8.96 0.93 -8.48
CA PHE A 98 -9.81 2.11 -8.67
C PHE A 98 -9.71 2.72 -10.06
N PHE A 99 -8.53 2.59 -10.70
CA PHE A 99 -8.27 3.11 -12.03
C PHE A 99 -8.52 2.10 -13.16
N LYS A 100 -9.02 0.89 -12.86
CA LYS A 100 -9.58 0.00 -13.89
C LYS A 100 -10.68 0.78 -14.63
N ARG A 101 -10.34 1.41 -15.75
CA ARG A 101 -11.32 1.90 -16.71
C ARG A 101 -12.12 0.67 -17.09
N GLU A 102 -13.40 0.67 -16.74
CA GLU A 102 -14.38 -0.18 -17.40
C GLU A 102 -14.32 0.23 -18.88
N LEU A 103 -13.42 -0.37 -19.67
CA LEU A 103 -13.68 -0.49 -21.09
C LEU A 103 -15.03 -1.19 -21.14
N ALA A 104 -16.01 -0.52 -21.73
CA ALA A 104 -17.33 -1.05 -21.97
C ALA A 104 -17.19 -2.35 -22.80
N SER A 105 -16.96 -3.48 -22.14
CA SER A 105 -17.32 -4.78 -22.66
C SER A 105 -18.82 -4.89 -22.46
N GLY A 106 -19.56 -4.24 -23.35
CA GLY A 106 -20.90 -4.70 -23.69
C GLY A 106 -20.73 -6.12 -24.24
N GLU A 107 -20.74 -7.09 -23.33
CA GLU A 107 -21.09 -8.51 -23.50
C GLU A 107 -20.63 -9.25 -22.24
N ALA A 108 -21.60 -9.53 -21.37
CA ALA A 108 -21.39 -10.41 -20.24
C ALA A 108 -21.01 -11.80 -20.75
N CYS A 109 -19.78 -12.24 -20.49
CA CYS A 109 -19.39 -13.65 -20.61
C CYS A 109 -20.35 -14.48 -19.77
N ARG A 110 -21.23 -15.25 -20.43
CA ARG A 110 -22.11 -16.21 -19.76
C ARG A 110 -21.27 -17.42 -19.36
N PHE A 111 -21.61 -18.02 -18.22
CA PHE A 111 -20.89 -19.14 -17.60
C PHE A 111 -20.62 -20.36 -18.51
N TRP A 112 -21.31 -20.48 -19.65
CA TRP A 112 -21.18 -21.60 -20.59
C TRP A 112 -20.13 -21.41 -21.71
N GLN A 113 -19.46 -20.25 -21.81
CA GLN A 113 -18.41 -20.03 -22.81
C GLN A 113 -17.03 -20.43 -22.28
N LEU A 114 -16.57 -21.62 -22.68
CA LEU A 114 -15.26 -22.21 -22.37
C LEU A 114 -14.08 -21.52 -23.09
N SER A 115 -14.34 -20.48 -23.86
CA SER A 115 -13.32 -19.64 -24.50
C SER A 115 -13.80 -18.19 -24.52
N CYS A 116 -14.00 -17.61 -23.34
CA CYS A 116 -13.81 -16.17 -23.24
C CYS A 116 -12.31 -15.94 -23.36
N GLU A 117 -11.90 -15.39 -24.49
CA GLU A 117 -10.59 -14.78 -24.64
C GLU A 117 -10.50 -13.77 -23.50
N GLU A 118 -9.70 -14.09 -22.47
CA GLU A 118 -9.42 -13.17 -21.39
C GLU A 118 -8.87 -11.93 -22.07
N THR A 119 -9.70 -10.91 -22.23
CA THR A 119 -9.23 -9.57 -22.52
C THR A 119 -8.35 -9.27 -21.33
N LEU A 120 -7.05 -9.51 -21.50
CA LEU A 120 -5.98 -9.04 -20.66
C LEU A 120 -6.25 -7.55 -20.59
N SER A 121 -7.03 -7.15 -19.58
CA SER A 121 -7.03 -5.81 -19.03
C SER A 121 -5.56 -5.56 -18.81
N VAL A 122 -4.93 -4.86 -19.75
CA VAL A 122 -3.51 -4.52 -19.69
C VAL A 122 -3.44 -3.62 -18.47
N ARG A 123 -3.22 -4.24 -17.31
CA ARG A 123 -3.13 -3.55 -16.04
C ARG A 123 -2.01 -2.55 -16.27
N ASP A 124 -2.35 -1.27 -16.15
CA ASP A 124 -1.42 -0.19 -16.44
C ASP A 124 -0.34 -0.20 -15.34
N ASN A 125 0.64 -1.08 -15.51
CA ASN A 125 1.64 -1.42 -14.51
C ASN A 125 2.57 -0.23 -14.23
N ARG A 126 2.52 0.81 -15.07
CA ARG A 126 3.27 2.07 -14.92
C ARG A 126 2.98 2.76 -13.59
N ILE A 127 1.71 2.81 -13.17
CA ILE A 127 1.31 3.45 -11.92
C ILE A 127 1.84 2.65 -10.73
N THR A 128 1.62 1.34 -10.73
CA THR A 128 2.14 0.43 -9.70
C THR A 128 3.67 0.54 -9.59
N LEU A 129 4.37 0.52 -10.73
CA LEU A 129 5.83 0.56 -10.80
C LEU A 129 6.37 1.90 -10.30
N LEU A 130 5.72 3.02 -10.62
CA LEU A 130 6.08 4.35 -10.12
C LEU A 130 5.98 4.40 -8.59
N PHE A 131 4.88 3.91 -8.00
CA PHE A 131 4.71 3.89 -6.55
C PHE A 131 5.65 2.92 -5.83
N VAL A 132 5.98 1.79 -6.45
CA VAL A 132 6.99 0.85 -5.93
C VAL A 132 8.37 1.50 -5.91
N ILE A 133 8.79 2.14 -7.01
CA ILE A 133 10.08 2.86 -7.06
C ILE A 133 10.11 3.96 -6.00
N LEU A 134 9.04 4.75 -5.89
CA LEU A 134 8.95 5.80 -4.87
C LEU A 134 9.05 5.23 -3.45
N ALA A 135 8.36 4.13 -3.17
CA ALA A 135 8.42 3.46 -1.88
C ALA A 135 9.84 2.96 -1.56
N LEU A 136 10.52 2.35 -2.54
CA LEU A 136 11.91 1.89 -2.38
C LEU A 136 12.87 3.04 -2.08
N ILE A 137 12.74 4.17 -2.79
CA ILE A 137 13.55 5.38 -2.55
C ILE A 137 13.31 5.89 -1.13
N LEU A 138 12.05 6.07 -0.73
CA LEU A 138 11.70 6.59 0.59
C LEU A 138 12.17 5.67 1.72
N VAL A 139 11.99 4.35 1.60
CA VAL A 139 12.47 3.39 2.59
C VAL A 139 14.00 3.41 2.67
N SER A 140 14.69 3.52 1.54
CA SER A 140 16.16 3.63 1.51
C SER A 140 16.65 4.90 2.20
N VAL A 141 15.99 6.04 1.94
CA VAL A 141 16.28 7.32 2.62
C VAL A 141 16.01 7.22 4.12
N ALA A 142 14.93 6.56 4.53
CA ALA A 142 14.61 6.33 5.94
C ALA A 142 15.69 5.49 6.64
N LEU A 143 16.16 4.40 6.01
CA LEU A 143 17.24 3.55 6.52
C LEU A 143 18.57 4.30 6.60
N TYR A 144 18.90 5.13 5.61
CA TYR A 144 20.09 5.98 5.62
C TYR A 144 20.04 7.00 6.77
N ARG A 145 18.91 7.69 6.94
CA ARG A 145 18.70 8.67 8.03
C ARG A 145 18.74 8.02 9.41
N ALA A 146 18.28 6.79 9.53
CA ALA A 146 18.38 6.00 10.75
C ALA A 146 19.80 5.44 11.02
N ARG A 147 20.79 5.75 10.16
CA ARG A 147 22.19 5.26 10.21
C ARG A 147 22.34 3.75 10.11
N VAL A 148 21.30 3.06 9.62
CA VAL A 148 21.31 1.61 9.38
C VAL A 148 22.19 1.28 8.19
N ILE A 149 22.11 2.10 7.14
CA ILE A 149 22.99 2.04 5.97
C ILE A 149 23.99 3.20 6.13
N ARG A 150 25.27 2.89 6.32
CA ARG A 150 26.34 3.90 6.24
C ARG A 150 26.79 3.97 4.79
N ALA A 151 26.83 5.18 4.22
CA ALA A 151 27.59 5.39 2.99
C ALA A 151 29.04 5.03 3.29
N VAL A 152 29.60 4.13 2.47
CA VAL A 152 31.03 3.81 2.45
C VAL A 152 31.79 5.04 1.99
#